data_AF-A0A2W4M156-F1
#
_entry.id   AF-A0A2W4M156-F1
#
_cell.length_a   1.000
_cell.length_b   1.000
_cell.length_c   1.000
_cell.angle_alpha   90.00
_cell.angle_beta   90.00
_cell.angle_gamma   90.00
#
_symmetry.space_group_name_H-M   'P 1'
#
loop_
_entity.id
_entity.type
_entity.pdbx_description
1 polymer ?
#
loop_
_entity_poly.entity_id
_entity_poly.type
_entity_poly.pdbx_seq_one_letter_code
_entity_poly.pdbx_strand_id
1 'polypeptide(L)'
;MPLEATKGLEFEEPPIFERGAPGRSGASLALLDVPAVDARAAFGDLFRERPAGLPEVSEPEAIRHFVRLSQKNFSIDTQFYPLGSCTMKHNPKVNEWAARLDGFASLHPLLPERLIQGALELMARLQALLAEIVGMDGVTLQPAAGAQGELLGLMMIRA
;
A
#
# COMPACT_ATOMS: atom_id res chain seq x y z
N MET A 1 -2.88 14.82 -49.17
CA MET A 1 -3.64 14.03 -48.18
C MET A 1 -3.04 14.33 -46.81
N PRO A 2 -3.74 15.05 -45.92
CA PRO A 2 -3.22 15.28 -44.59
C PRO A 2 -3.23 13.96 -43.83
N LEU A 3 -2.08 13.59 -43.27
CA LEU A 3 -1.92 12.46 -42.37
C LEU A 3 -2.70 12.76 -41.09
N GLU A 4 -3.85 12.10 -40.90
CA GLU A 4 -4.47 12.04 -39.57
C GLU A 4 -3.47 11.32 -38.65
N ALA A 5 -2.89 12.06 -37.71
CA ALA A 5 -2.13 11.47 -36.62
C ALA A 5 -3.04 10.45 -35.93
N THR A 6 -2.60 9.20 -35.83
CA THR A 6 -3.27 8.15 -35.06
C THR A 6 -3.64 8.70 -33.69
N LYS A 7 -4.94 8.92 -33.45
CA LYS A 7 -5.45 9.23 -32.11
C LYS A 7 -4.99 8.09 -31.20
N GLY A 8 -4.28 8.43 -30.13
CA GLY A 8 -3.92 7.45 -29.11
C GLY A 8 -5.19 6.74 -28.64
N LEU A 9 -5.09 5.43 -28.41
CA LEU A 9 -6.22 4.65 -27.90
C LEU A 9 -6.54 5.12 -26.47
N GLU A 10 -7.51 6.00 -26.32
CA GLU A 10 -8.15 6.24 -25.01
C GLU A 10 -8.98 5.00 -24.67
N PHE A 11 -8.40 4.12 -23.85
CA PHE A 11 -9.11 2.93 -23.40
C PHE A 11 -10.13 3.32 -22.34
N GLU A 12 -11.42 3.22 -22.64
CA GLU A 12 -12.42 3.09 -21.58
C GLU A 12 -12.15 1.81 -20.79
N GLU A 13 -11.99 1.96 -19.48
CA GLU A 13 -11.66 0.85 -18.58
C GLU A 13 -12.82 0.78 -17.59
N PRO A 14 -13.73 -0.20 -17.75
CA PRO A 14 -14.86 -0.39 -16.85
C PRO A 14 -14.36 -0.88 -15.48
N PRO A 15 -15.22 -0.87 -14.46
CA PRO A 15 -14.92 -1.50 -13.18
C PRO A 15 -14.40 -2.93 -13.37
N ILE A 16 -13.44 -3.34 -12.53
CA ILE A 16 -12.84 -4.69 -12.60
C ILE A 16 -13.87 -5.82 -12.48
N PHE A 17 -15.03 -5.56 -11.87
CA PHE A 17 -16.15 -6.49 -11.73
C PHE A 17 -16.90 -6.78 -13.03
N GLU A 18 -16.73 -5.94 -14.06
CA GLU A 18 -17.29 -6.14 -15.40
C GLU A 18 -16.26 -6.80 -16.35
N ARG A 19 -15.09 -7.18 -15.82
CA ARG A 19 -14.06 -7.94 -16.51
C ARG A 19 -14.07 -9.39 -16.04
N GLY A 20 -13.34 -10.25 -16.74
CA GLY A 20 -13.13 -11.62 -16.30
C GLY A 20 -14.28 -12.57 -16.64
N ALA A 21 -14.36 -13.67 -15.90
CA ALA A 21 -15.42 -14.67 -16.01
C ALA A 21 -15.45 -15.55 -14.74
N PRO A 22 -16.61 -16.15 -14.40
CA PRO A 22 -16.71 -17.07 -13.27
C PRO A 22 -15.66 -18.19 -13.30
N GLY A 23 -15.06 -18.48 -12.16
CA GLY A 23 -14.00 -19.48 -11.95
C GLY A 23 -12.59 -19.02 -12.31
N ARG A 24 -12.40 -17.80 -12.80
CA ARG A 24 -11.08 -17.31 -13.21
C ARG A 24 -10.31 -16.76 -12.03
N SER A 25 -9.04 -17.17 -11.91
CA SER A 25 -8.12 -16.71 -10.87
C SER A 25 -6.81 -16.21 -11.50
N GLY A 26 -6.34 -15.06 -11.01
CA GLY A 26 -5.00 -14.54 -11.26
C GLY A 26 -4.03 -14.87 -10.13
N ALA A 27 -4.50 -15.51 -9.06
CA ALA A 27 -3.65 -15.94 -7.96
C ALA A 27 -3.00 -17.29 -8.28
N SER A 28 -1.67 -17.33 -8.19
CA SER A 28 -0.88 -18.56 -8.15
C SER A 28 -0.34 -18.73 -6.74
N LEU A 29 -1.05 -19.50 -5.92
CA LEU A 29 -0.61 -19.84 -4.58
C LEU A 29 0.26 -21.10 -4.63
N ALA A 30 1.25 -21.19 -3.73
CA ALA A 30 2.04 -22.40 -3.58
C ALA A 30 1.13 -23.58 -3.20
N LEU A 31 1.53 -24.79 -3.60
CA LEU A 31 0.88 -26.01 -3.13
C LEU A 31 1.01 -26.10 -1.61
N LEU A 32 -0.02 -26.66 -0.97
CA LEU A 32 0.00 -26.88 0.47
C LEU A 32 1.16 -27.81 0.83
N ASP A 33 2.04 -27.33 1.71
CA ASP A 33 3.08 -28.10 2.40
C ASP A 33 2.57 -28.69 3.73
N VAL A 34 1.32 -28.41 4.07
CA VAL A 34 0.60 -28.89 5.25
C VAL A 34 -0.66 -29.67 4.85
N PRO A 35 -1.21 -30.53 5.73
CA PRO A 35 -2.47 -31.21 5.45
C PRO A 35 -3.60 -30.22 5.13
N ALA A 36 -4.40 -30.53 4.12
CA ALA A 36 -5.57 -29.74 3.76
C ALA A 36 -6.61 -29.74 4.90
N VAL A 37 -7.24 -28.60 5.13
CA VAL A 37 -8.28 -28.42 6.15
C VAL A 37 -9.62 -28.18 5.47
N ASP A 38 -10.66 -28.88 5.92
CA ASP A 38 -12.04 -28.55 5.54
C ASP A 38 -12.48 -27.29 6.30
N ALA A 39 -12.55 -26.18 5.57
CA ALA A 39 -12.97 -24.89 6.13
C ALA A 39 -14.39 -24.94 6.74
N ARG A 40 -15.31 -25.73 6.19
CA ARG A 40 -16.67 -25.82 6.73
C ARG A 40 -16.67 -26.53 8.08
N ALA A 41 -15.94 -27.64 8.20
CA ALA A 41 -15.76 -28.31 9.48
C ALA A 41 -15.02 -27.44 10.50
N ALA A 42 -14.01 -26.67 10.06
CA ALA A 42 -13.22 -25.82 10.94
C ALA A 42 -13.99 -24.62 11.50
N PHE A 43 -14.86 -24.00 10.69
CA PHE A 43 -15.60 -22.80 11.09
C PHE A 43 -17.02 -23.06 11.57
N GLY A 44 -17.61 -24.23 11.30
CA GLY A 44 -18.97 -24.58 11.74
C GLY A 44 -19.99 -23.52 11.34
N ASP A 45 -20.73 -23.00 12.32
CA ASP A 45 -21.75 -21.95 12.12
C ASP A 45 -21.17 -20.60 11.64
N LEU A 46 -19.85 -20.39 11.75
CA LEU A 46 -19.16 -19.21 11.24
C LEU A 46 -18.73 -19.37 9.77
N PHE A 47 -18.96 -20.54 9.15
CA PHE A 47 -18.62 -20.74 7.75
C PHE A 47 -19.43 -19.83 6.84
N ARG A 48 -18.74 -19.15 5.93
CA ARG A 48 -19.38 -18.22 5.00
C ARG A 48 -20.08 -18.98 3.87
N GLU A 49 -21.41 -19.03 3.91
CA GLU A 49 -22.22 -19.76 2.92
C GLU A 49 -22.17 -19.20 1.49
N ARG A 50 -21.94 -17.89 1.35
CA ARG A 50 -21.88 -17.21 0.04
C ARG A 50 -20.48 -16.67 -0.19
N PRO A 51 -19.80 -16.99 -1.31
CA PRO A 51 -18.50 -16.41 -1.64
C PRO A 51 -18.50 -14.88 -1.57
N ALA A 52 -17.32 -14.30 -1.36
CA ALA A 52 -17.15 -12.87 -1.53
C ALA A 52 -17.31 -12.51 -3.01
N GLY A 53 -18.00 -11.40 -3.30
CA GLY A 53 -18.14 -10.86 -4.66
C GLY A 53 -16.86 -10.19 -5.15
N LEU A 54 -15.74 -10.92 -5.10
CA LEU A 54 -14.45 -10.48 -5.61
C LEU A 54 -14.42 -10.67 -7.14
N PRO A 55 -13.67 -9.84 -7.87
CA PRO A 55 -13.54 -10.00 -9.32
C PRO A 55 -12.77 -11.28 -9.66
N GLU A 56 -13.28 -12.02 -10.63
CA GLU A 56 -12.70 -13.26 -11.12
C GLU A 56 -11.96 -13.00 -12.43
N VAL A 57 -10.71 -12.52 -12.32
CA VAL A 57 -9.86 -12.10 -13.44
C VAL A 57 -8.55 -12.84 -13.42
N SER A 58 -7.95 -13.05 -14.59
CA SER A 58 -6.60 -13.60 -14.71
C SER A 58 -5.53 -12.55 -14.38
N GLU A 59 -4.30 -12.99 -14.10
CA GLU A 59 -3.19 -12.06 -13.82
C GLU A 59 -2.97 -11.05 -14.96
N PRO A 60 -2.94 -11.43 -16.25
CA PRO A 60 -2.80 -10.46 -17.33
C PRO A 60 -3.96 -9.46 -17.41
N GLU A 61 -5.18 -9.87 -17.05
CA GLU A 61 -6.34 -8.96 -17.01
C GLU A 61 -6.22 -7.97 -15.86
N ALA A 62 -5.83 -8.43 -14.67
CA ALA A 62 -5.58 -7.55 -13.52
C ALA A 62 -4.47 -6.53 -13.82
N ILE A 63 -3.35 -6.99 -14.39
CA ILE A 63 -2.24 -6.09 -14.77
C ILE A 63 -2.71 -5.07 -15.79
N ARG A 64 -3.37 -5.48 -16.88
CA ARG A 64 -3.87 -4.55 -17.91
C ARG A 64 -4.85 -3.53 -17.32
N HIS A 65 -5.73 -3.96 -16.43
CA HIS A 65 -6.69 -3.10 -15.77
C HIS A 65 -5.99 -1.98 -14.99
N PHE A 66 -5.08 -2.32 -14.07
CA PHE A 66 -4.38 -1.32 -13.26
C PHE A 66 -3.40 -0.46 -14.06
N VAL A 67 -2.73 -1.01 -15.08
CA VAL A 67 -1.88 -0.21 -15.99
C VAL A 67 -2.71 0.80 -16.77
N ARG A 68 -3.89 0.45 -17.27
CA ARG A 68 -4.77 1.41 -17.95
C ARG A 68 -5.32 2.47 -17.00
N LEU A 69 -5.71 2.09 -15.79
CA LEU A 69 -6.13 3.04 -14.76
C LEU A 69 -4.99 4.00 -14.39
N SER A 70 -3.74 3.53 -14.32
CA SER A 70 -2.62 4.42 -14.01
C SER A 70 -2.41 5.51 -15.06
N GLN A 71 -2.70 5.23 -16.34
CA GLN A 71 -2.64 6.24 -17.41
C GLN A 71 -3.75 7.29 -17.33
N LYS A 72 -4.81 7.04 -16.54
CA LYS A 72 -5.89 7.98 -16.29
C LYS A 72 -5.65 8.87 -15.06
N ASN A 73 -4.59 8.61 -14.30
CA ASN A 73 -4.24 9.38 -13.13
C ASN A 73 -3.33 10.56 -13.50
N PHE A 74 -3.65 11.75 -12.99
CA PHE A 74 -2.71 12.85 -12.91
C PHE A 74 -1.77 12.58 -11.72
N SER A 75 -0.46 12.65 -11.93
CA SER A 75 0.52 12.20 -10.93
C SER A 75 1.75 13.12 -10.87
N ILE A 76 2.35 13.22 -9.68
CA ILE A 76 3.56 14.04 -9.49
C ILE A 76 4.77 13.53 -10.27
N ASP A 77 4.80 12.25 -10.62
CA ASP A 77 5.88 11.65 -11.40
C ASP A 77 5.87 12.11 -12.86
N THR A 78 4.71 12.54 -13.36
CA THR A 78 4.50 12.83 -14.79
C THR A 78 4.10 14.28 -15.05
N GLN A 79 3.63 15.01 -14.03
CA GLN A 79 3.16 16.39 -14.19
C GLN A 79 3.52 17.28 -13.00
N PHE A 80 3.45 18.59 -13.23
CA PHE A 80 3.53 19.59 -12.17
C PHE A 80 2.23 19.62 -11.35
N TYR A 81 2.34 19.51 -10.03
CA TYR A 81 1.18 19.26 -9.14
C TYR A 81 1.09 20.31 -8.00
N PRO A 82 0.68 21.58 -8.28
CA PRO A 82 0.76 22.67 -7.31
C PRO A 82 -0.42 22.73 -6.31
N LEU A 83 -0.57 21.69 -5.49
CA LEU A 83 -1.56 21.70 -4.41
C LEU A 83 -1.01 22.39 -3.16
N GLY A 84 -1.61 23.52 -2.79
CA GLY A 84 -1.32 24.22 -1.53
C GLY A 84 -1.57 23.32 -0.32
N SER A 85 -0.77 23.50 0.74
CA SER A 85 -0.80 22.70 1.98
C SER A 85 -0.46 21.20 1.85
N CYS A 86 -0.38 20.63 0.65
CA CYS A 86 -0.07 19.21 0.45
C CYS A 86 1.42 18.91 0.28
N THR A 87 2.25 19.93 0.03
CA THR A 87 3.69 19.80 -0.23
C THR A 87 4.00 18.68 -1.24
N MET A 88 3.40 18.79 -2.43
CA MET A 88 3.60 17.87 -3.57
C MET A 88 5.04 17.99 -4.12
N LYS A 89 6.01 17.50 -3.34
CA LYS A 89 7.45 17.44 -3.66
C LYS A 89 7.81 16.13 -4.34
N HIS A 90 8.91 16.10 -5.08
CA HIS A 90 9.43 14.87 -5.66
C HIS A 90 9.55 13.74 -4.63
N ASN A 91 9.14 12.53 -5.00
CA ASN A 91 9.31 11.29 -4.24
C ASN A 91 10.49 10.49 -4.82
N PRO A 92 11.71 10.55 -4.22
CA PRO A 92 12.87 9.85 -4.75
C PRO A 92 12.65 8.34 -4.81
N LYS A 93 12.92 7.72 -5.96
CA LYS A 93 12.70 6.27 -6.16
C LYS A 93 13.63 5.39 -5.32
N VAL A 94 14.73 5.96 -4.81
CA VAL A 94 15.57 5.29 -3.82
C VAL A 94 14.81 4.98 -2.52
N ASN A 95 13.79 5.77 -2.16
CA ASN A 95 12.99 5.50 -0.96
C ASN A 95 12.11 4.25 -1.13
N GLU A 96 11.58 4.01 -2.33
CA GLU A 96 10.84 2.79 -2.66
C GLU A 96 11.74 1.54 -2.59
N TRP A 97 12.99 1.67 -3.05
CA TRP A 97 14.00 0.63 -2.89
C TRP A 97 14.32 0.38 -1.41
N ALA A 98 14.56 1.45 -0.63
CA ALA A 98 14.91 1.34 0.79
C ALA A 98 13.79 0.68 1.61
N ALA A 99 12.52 1.04 1.34
CA ALA A 99 11.36 0.44 2.01
C ALA A 99 11.18 -1.06 1.71
N ARG A 100 11.73 -1.54 0.58
CA ARG A 100 11.68 -2.95 0.15
C ARG A 100 12.86 -3.79 0.63
N LEU A 101 13.81 -3.20 1.35
CA LEU A 101 14.95 -3.95 1.87
C LEU A 101 14.49 -5.11 2.76
N ASP A 102 15.15 -6.26 2.58
CA ASP A 102 14.95 -7.43 3.42
C ASP A 102 15.25 -7.09 4.89
N GLY A 103 14.39 -7.56 5.79
CA GLY A 103 14.43 -7.18 7.21
C GLY A 103 13.63 -5.92 7.56
N PHE A 104 13.15 -5.15 6.59
CA PHE A 104 12.15 -4.09 6.80
C PHE A 104 10.78 -4.49 6.25
N ALA A 105 10.72 -4.86 4.96
CA ALA A 105 9.45 -5.13 4.28
C ALA A 105 8.67 -6.34 4.85
N SER A 106 9.38 -7.29 5.45
CA SER A 106 8.81 -8.53 6.01
C SER A 106 8.95 -8.64 7.53
N LEU A 107 9.20 -7.51 8.20
CA LEU A 107 9.37 -7.48 9.65
C LEU A 107 8.02 -7.62 10.36
N HIS A 108 7.87 -8.62 11.22
CA HIS A 108 6.68 -8.74 12.06
C HIS A 108 6.83 -7.85 13.31
N PRO A 109 5.84 -7.00 13.65
CA PRO A 109 5.98 -6.00 14.72
C PRO A 109 6.15 -6.59 16.13
N LEU A 110 5.73 -7.85 16.35
CA LEU A 110 5.88 -8.55 17.62
C LEU A 110 7.12 -9.46 17.70
N LEU A 111 8.09 -9.31 16.79
CA LEU A 111 9.34 -10.05 16.93
C LEU A 111 10.11 -9.61 18.18
N PRO A 112 10.85 -10.53 18.84
CA PRO A 112 11.72 -10.16 19.94
C PRO A 112 12.69 -9.05 19.54
N GLU A 113 12.89 -8.05 20.41
CA GLU A 113 13.71 -6.85 20.14
C GLU A 113 15.12 -7.19 19.64
N ARG A 114 15.71 -8.27 20.16
CA ARG A 114 17.04 -8.76 19.74
C ARG A 114 17.14 -9.10 18.24
N LEU A 115 16.02 -9.35 17.57
CA LEU A 115 15.96 -9.71 16.14
C LEU A 115 15.66 -8.51 15.24
N ILE A 116 15.36 -7.34 15.81
CA ILE A 116 14.88 -6.16 15.07
C ILE A 116 15.70 -4.90 15.35
N GLN A 117 16.93 -5.04 15.84
CA GLN A 117 17.79 -3.91 16.24
C GLN A 117 18.00 -2.90 15.11
N GLY A 118 18.10 -3.33 13.85
CA GLY A 118 18.22 -2.41 12.71
C GLY A 118 17.00 -1.50 12.52
N ALA A 119 15.79 -2.00 12.76
CA ALA A 119 14.57 -1.19 12.71
C ALA A 119 14.47 -0.22 13.89
N LEU A 120 14.84 -0.69 15.09
CA LEU A 120 14.87 0.15 16.29
C LEU A 120 15.91 1.28 16.17
N GLU A 121 17.09 0.98 15.61
CA GLU A 121 18.12 1.98 15.34
C GLU A 121 17.64 3.03 14.32
N LEU A 122 16.97 2.60 13.24
CA LEU A 122 16.38 3.51 12.27
C LEU A 122 15.36 4.45 12.92
N MET A 123 14.46 3.90 13.74
CA MET A 123 13.44 4.68 14.47
C MET A 123 14.10 5.69 15.42
N ALA A 124 15.06 5.24 16.24
CA ALA A 124 15.74 6.10 17.20
C ALA A 124 16.49 7.25 16.52
N ARG A 125 17.19 6.98 15.41
CA ARG A 125 17.88 8.01 14.62
C ARG A 125 16.90 9.00 14.02
N LEU A 126 15.79 8.52 13.46
CA LEU A 126 14.76 9.40 12.91
C LEU A 126 14.15 10.30 14.00
N GLN A 127 13.87 9.76 15.19
CA GLN A 127 13.37 10.54 16.31
C GLN A 127 14.35 11.64 16.72
N ALA A 128 15.63 11.32 16.84
CA ALA A 128 16.67 12.30 17.18
C ALA A 128 16.77 13.42 16.14
N LEU A 129 16.79 13.07 14.85
CA LEU A 129 16.86 14.05 13.76
C LEU A 129 15.63 14.96 13.72
N LEU A 130 14.44 14.40 13.91
CA LEU A 130 13.20 15.20 13.95
C LEU A 130 13.17 16.12 15.16
N ALA A 131 13.53 15.61 16.35
CA ALA A 131 13.62 16.39 17.59
C ALA A 131 14.56 17.60 17.43
N GLU A 132 15.72 17.40 16.80
CA GLU A 132 16.68 18.47 16.48
C GLU A 132 16.07 19.51 15.53
N ILE A 133 15.41 19.08 14.44
CA ILE A 133 14.79 19.98 13.45
C ILE A 133 13.71 20.86 14.07
N VAL A 134 12.86 20.29 14.96
CA VAL A 134 11.73 21.03 15.55
C VAL A 134 12.05 21.68 16.89
N GLY A 135 13.23 21.44 17.46
CA GLY A 135 13.66 21.98 18.75
C GLY A 135 12.88 21.42 19.95
N MET A 136 12.57 20.12 19.94
CA MET A 136 11.82 19.43 21.01
C MET A 136 12.73 18.44 21.75
N ASP A 137 12.43 18.16 23.03
CA ASP A 137 13.17 17.17 23.82
C ASP A 137 12.98 15.73 23.34
N GLY A 138 11.87 15.45 22.66
CA GLY A 138 11.54 14.13 22.14
C GLY A 138 10.37 14.15 21.17
N VAL A 139 10.27 13.09 20.37
CA VAL A 139 9.20 12.90 19.38
C VAL A 139 8.73 11.44 19.40
N THR A 140 7.47 11.21 19.00
CA THR A 140 6.91 9.87 18.78
C THR A 140 6.68 9.61 17.29
N LEU A 141 6.94 8.38 16.84
CA LEU A 141 6.67 7.92 15.47
C LEU A 141 5.37 7.12 15.35
N GLN A 142 4.57 7.05 16.42
CA GLN A 142 3.35 6.24 16.46
C GLN A 142 2.18 6.78 15.62
N PRO A 143 1.92 8.10 15.53
CA PRO A 143 0.80 8.62 14.73
C PRO A 143 0.97 8.33 13.23
N ALA A 144 -0.08 7.81 12.59
CA ALA A 144 -0.08 7.45 11.17
C ALA A 144 -0.33 8.64 10.22
N ALA A 145 -0.81 9.78 10.75
CA ALA A 145 -1.09 10.99 9.97
C ALA A 145 -1.08 12.25 10.86
N GLY A 146 -1.04 13.44 10.22
CA GLY A 146 -1.03 14.73 10.92
C GLY A 146 -2.20 14.91 11.90
N ALA A 147 -3.43 14.64 11.46
CA ALA A 147 -4.63 14.75 12.30
C ALA A 147 -4.59 13.82 13.54
N GLN A 148 -3.95 12.64 13.42
CA GLN A 148 -3.75 11.77 14.58
C GLN A 148 -2.67 12.32 15.52
N GLY A 149 -1.65 12.99 14.98
CA GLY A 149 -0.65 13.72 15.75
C GLY A 149 -1.25 14.88 16.54
N GLU A 150 -2.18 15.63 15.93
CA GLU A 150 -2.93 16.69 16.60
C GLU A 150 -3.75 16.15 17.79
N LEU A 151 -4.50 15.06 17.58
CA LEU A 151 -5.25 14.41 18.65
C LEU A 151 -4.33 13.95 19.79
N LEU A 152 -3.20 13.33 19.45
CA LEU A 152 -2.20 12.91 20.44
C LEU A 152 -1.67 14.11 21.23
N GLY A 153 -1.32 15.21 20.56
CA GLY A 153 -0.85 16.44 21.20
C GLY A 153 -1.89 17.04 22.15
N LEU A 154 -3.16 17.11 21.72
CA LEU A 154 -4.27 17.57 22.57
C LEU A 154 -4.46 16.66 23.80
N MET A 155 -4.32 15.35 23.65
CA MET A 155 -4.39 14.40 24.76
C MET A 155 -3.22 14.58 25.75
N MET A 156 -2.01 14.85 25.26
CA MET A 156 -0.84 15.12 26.11
C MET A 156 -0.99 16.42 26.91
N ILE A 157 -1.50 17.48 26.29
CA ILE A 157 -1.71 18.78 26.96
C ILE A 157 -2.82 18.69 28.01
N ARG A 158 -3.84 17.85 27.77
CA ARG A 158 -4.93 17.62 28.71
C ARG A 158 -4.50 16.91 30.00
N ALA A 159 -3.47 16.05 29.90
CA ALA A 159 -3.09 15.09 30.94
C ALA A 159 -2.57 15.73 32.24
#